data_AF-A0A530QRW1-F1
#
_entry.id   AF-A0A530QRW1-F1
#
_cell.length_a   1.000
_cell.length_b   1.000
_cell.length_c   1.000
_cell.angle_alpha   90.00
_cell.angle_beta   90.00
_cell.angle_gamma   90.00
#
_symmetry.space_group_name_H-M   'P 1'
#
loop_
_entity.id
_entity.type
_entity.pdbx_description
1 polymer ?
#
loop_
_entity_poly.entity_id
_entity_poly.type
_entity_poly.pdbx_seq_one_letter_code
_entity_poly.pdbx_strand_id
1 'polypeptide(L)' 'MRENVSRVRLFDGPLDLSWRHCATTSDFIADLFALRFQSSRNDYLEVRHSIGYLVNELIENAVKFRAPG' A
#
# COMPACT_ATOMS: atom_id res chain seq x y z
N MET A 1 -29.70 -3.73 -8.45
CA MET A 1 -28.74 -4.66 -7.81
C MET A 1 -28.11 -3.92 -6.63
N ARG A 2 -28.42 -4.31 -5.39
CA ARG A 2 -27.82 -3.69 -4.19
C ARG A 2 -26.58 -4.48 -3.84
N GLU A 3 -25.41 -3.93 -4.12
CA GLU A 3 -24.15 -4.53 -3.67
C GLU A 3 -24.07 -4.45 -2.14
N ASN A 4 -23.89 -5.60 -1.48
CA ASN A 4 -23.65 -5.66 -0.05
C ASN A 4 -22.24 -5.15 0.23
N VAL A 5 -22.11 -3.85 0.48
CA VAL A 5 -20.82 -3.25 0.84
C VAL A 5 -20.55 -3.48 2.33
N SER A 6 -19.52 -4.27 2.64
CA SER A 6 -19.01 -4.40 4.00
C SER A 6 -18.40 -3.07 4.44
N ARG A 7 -19.05 -2.38 5.39
CA ARG A 7 -18.56 -1.11 5.97
C ARG A 7 -17.70 -1.39 7.19
N VAL A 8 -16.41 -1.09 7.08
CA VAL A 8 -15.50 -1.05 8.23
C VAL A 8 -15.51 0.36 8.82
N ARG A 9 -15.66 0.49 10.14
CA ARG A 9 -15.58 1.76 10.85
C ARG A 9 -14.41 1.68 11.83
N LEU A 10 -13.39 2.51 11.61
CA LEU A 10 -12.21 2.59 12.48
C LEU A 10 -12.52 3.51 13.67
N PHE A 11 -12.11 3.10 14.88
CA PHE A 11 -12.41 3.81 16.13
C PHE A 11 -11.42 4.92 16.47
N ASP A 12 -10.24 4.95 15.83
CA ASP A 12 -9.09 5.79 16.22
C ASP A 12 -9.00 7.13 15.47
N GLY A 13 -10.14 7.70 15.08
CA GLY A 13 -10.19 8.94 14.29
C GLY A 13 -9.87 8.75 12.80
N PRO A 14 -9.77 9.84 12.02
CA PRO A 14 -9.34 9.74 10.61
C PRO A 14 -7.92 9.17 10.57
N LEU A 15 -7.70 8.15 9.74
CA LEU A 15 -6.35 7.65 9.44
C LEU A 15 -5.52 8.83 8.93
N ASP A 16 -4.67 9.39 9.78
CA ASP A 16 -3.85 10.50 9.36
C ASP A 16 -2.79 9.96 8.41
N LEU A 17 -2.88 10.38 7.15
CA LEU A 17 -1.94 10.02 6.12
C LEU A 17 -0.65 10.78 6.40
N SER A 18 0.27 10.09 7.06
CA SER A 18 1.58 10.62 7.44
C SER A 18 2.69 9.88 6.69
N TRP A 19 3.82 10.57 6.52
CA TRP A 19 5.04 9.99 5.97
C TRP A 19 5.47 8.69 6.67
N ARG A 20 5.16 8.55 7.97
CA ARG A 20 5.53 7.37 8.77
C ARG A 20 4.83 6.09 8.31
N HIS A 21 3.73 6.21 7.56
CA HIS A 21 2.94 5.06 7.11
C HIS A 21 3.26 4.65 5.66
N CYS A 22 4.00 5.45 4.89
CA CYS A 22 4.26 5.18 3.47
C CYS A 22 4.95 3.84 3.25
N ALA A 23 6.10 3.65 3.90
CA ALA A 23 6.91 2.43 3.77
C ALA A 23 6.15 1.17 4.22
N THR A 24 5.50 1.21 5.38
CA THR A 24 4.73 0.06 5.89
C THR A 24 3.57 -0.28 4.96
N THR A 25 2.90 0.72 4.39
CA THR A 25 1.79 0.50 3.46
C THR A 25 2.28 -0.07 2.13
N SER A 26 3.38 0.45 1.59
CA SER A 26 3.97 -0.06 0.34
C SER A 26 4.52 -1.47 0.49
N ASP A 27 5.15 -1.80 1.63
CA ASP A 27 5.64 -3.15 1.93
C ASP A 27 4.49 -4.16 1.98
N PHE A 28 3.38 -3.80 2.67
CA PHE A 28 2.19 -4.65 2.71
C PHE A 28 1.62 -4.92 1.31
N ILE A 29 1.51 -3.88 0.47
CA ILE A 29 1.02 -4.02 -0.90
C ILE A 29 1.99 -4.88 -1.73
N ALA A 30 3.30 -4.65 -1.60
CA ALA A 30 4.32 -5.44 -2.29
C ALA A 30 4.24 -6.93 -1.94
N ASP A 31 4.14 -7.24 -0.65
CA ASP A 31 4.01 -8.63 -0.17
C ASP A 31 2.72 -9.26 -0.71
N LEU A 32 1.59 -8.55 -0.65
CA LEU A 32 0.31 -9.04 -1.17
C LEU A 32 0.36 -9.42 -2.65
N PHE A 33 1.01 -8.60 -3.49
CA PHE A 33 1.16 -8.89 -4.92
C PHE A 33 2.20 -9.99 -5.19
N ALA A 34 3.30 -10.01 -4.43
CA ALA A 34 4.36 -11.00 -4.57
C ALA A 34 3.89 -12.42 -4.21
N LEU A 35 2.88 -12.57 -3.32
CA LEU A 35 2.31 -13.88 -2.95
C LEU A 35 1.92 -14.75 -4.15
N ARG A 36 1.49 -14.15 -5.27
CA ARG A 36 1.15 -14.90 -6.49
C ARG A 36 2.36 -15.62 -7.12
N PHE A 37 3.56 -15.15 -6.81
CA PHE A 37 4.83 -15.63 -7.35
C PHE A 37 5.62 -16.47 -6.34
N GLN A 38 5.03 -16.85 -5.21
CA GLN A 38 5.71 -17.59 -4.13
C GLN A 38 6.38 -18.90 -4.56
N SER A 39 5.95 -19.51 -5.68
CA SER A 39 6.57 -20.71 -6.24
C SER A 39 7.95 -20.46 -6.85
N SER A 40 8.30 -19.21 -7.16
CA SER A 40 9.59 -18.80 -7.72
C SER A 40 10.20 -17.72 -6.86
N ARG A 41 11.31 -18.05 -6.17
CA ARG A 41 11.98 -17.10 -5.28
C ARG A 41 12.42 -15.82 -6.03
N ASN A 42 12.90 -15.97 -7.27
CA ASN A 42 13.38 -14.83 -8.04
C ASN A 42 12.22 -13.91 -8.43
N ASP A 43 11.15 -14.47 -9.02
CA ASP A 43 9.99 -13.67 -9.42
C ASP A 43 9.31 -13.02 -8.21
N TYR A 44 9.22 -13.75 -7.08
CA TYR A 44 8.73 -13.20 -5.81
C TYR A 44 9.52 -11.96 -5.40
N LEU A 45 10.85 -12.05 -5.36
CA LEU A 45 11.71 -10.94 -4.93
C LEU A 45 11.67 -9.76 -5.91
N GLU A 46 11.65 -10.03 -7.22
CA GLU A 46 11.57 -9.00 -8.26
C GLU A 46 10.25 -8.24 -8.20
N VAL A 47 9.13 -8.97 -8.09
CA VAL A 47 7.80 -8.37 -7.98
C VAL A 47 7.68 -7.58 -6.69
N ARG A 48 8.10 -8.15 -5.55
CA ARG A 48 8.08 -7.46 -4.26
C ARG A 48 8.88 -6.15 -4.31
N HIS A 49 10.09 -6.19 -4.86
CA HIS A 49 10.92 -4.98 -4.99
C HIS A 49 10.27 -3.94 -5.92
N SER A 50 9.86 -4.36 -7.11
CA SER A 50 9.31 -3.45 -8.14
C SER A 50 8.00 -2.80 -7.69
N ILE A 51 7.08 -3.59 -7.13
CA ILE A 51 5.81 -3.08 -6.60
C ILE A 51 6.04 -2.23 -5.35
N GLY A 52 6.90 -2.67 -4.44
CA GLY A 52 7.21 -1.91 -3.22
C GLY A 52 7.78 -0.53 -3.54
N TYR A 53 8.74 -0.46 -4.46
CA TYR A 53 9.30 0.79 -4.92
C TYR A 53 8.23 1.70 -5.56
N LEU A 54 7.49 1.19 -6.55
CA LEU A 54 6.47 1.95 -7.25
C LEU A 54 5.40 2.51 -6.29
N VAL A 55 4.90 1.67 -5.39
CA VAL A 55 3.84 2.05 -4.46
C VAL A 55 4.36 3.04 -3.42
N ASN A 56 5.59 2.87 -2.91
CA ASN A 56 6.17 3.82 -1.98
C ASN A 56 6.27 5.22 -2.61
N GLU A 57 6.80 5.32 -3.83
CA GLU A 57 6.90 6.58 -4.56
C GLU A 57 5.52 7.24 -4.76
N LEU A 58 4.50 6.46 -5.13
CA LEU A 58 3.15 6.99 -5.33
C LEU A 58 2.52 7.49 -4.02
N ILE A 59 2.67 6.74 -2.92
CA ILE A 59 2.10 7.12 -1.62
C ILE A 59 2.86 8.32 -1.03
N GLU A 60 4.18 8.32 -1.07
CA GLU A 60 4.99 9.45 -0.59
C GLU A 60 4.66 10.73 -1.35
N ASN A 61 4.56 10.66 -2.68
CA ASN A 61 4.15 11.82 -3.48
C ASN A 61 2.72 12.25 -3.15
N ALA A 62 1.77 11.32 -2.99
CA ALA A 62 0.40 11.66 -2.59
C ALA A 62 0.35 12.36 -1.23
N VAL A 63 1.12 11.90 -0.24
CA VAL A 63 1.24 12.54 1.07
C VAL A 63 1.90 13.92 0.95
N LYS A 64 3.00 14.01 0.20
CA LYS A 64 3.77 15.24 -0.02
C LYS A 64 2.91 16.35 -0.63
N PHE A 65 2.09 16.03 -1.63
CA PHE A 65 1.28 17.02 -2.35
C PHE A 65 -0.13 17.21 -1.78
N ARG A 66 -0.51 16.49 -0.72
CA ARG A 66 -1.82 16.63 -0.05
C ARG A 66 -1.92 17.86 0.85
N ALA A 67 -0.83 18.29 1.48
CA ALA A 67 -0.82 19.51 2.27
C ALA A 67 -0.54 20.71 1.33
N PRO A 68 -1.34 21.79 1.35
CA PRO A 68 -0.90 23.04 0.76
C PRO A 68 0.38 23.49 1.50
N GLY A 69 1.36 23.98 0.74
CA GLY A 69 2.63 24.48 1.28
C GLY A 69 2.44 25.55 2.34
#